data_AF-A0A1Y1XEN8-F1
#
_entry.id   AF-A0A1Y1XEN8-F1
#
_cell.length_a   1.000
_cell.length_b   1.000
_cell.length_c   1.000
_cell.angle_alpha   90.00
_cell.angle_beta   90.00
_cell.angle_gamma   90.00
#
_symmetry.space_group_name_H-M   'P 1'
#
loop_
_entity.id
_entity.type
_entity.pdbx_description
1 polymer ?
#
loop_
_entity_poly.entity_id
_entity_poly.type
_entity_poly.pdbx_seq_one_letter_code
_entity_poly.pdbx_strand_id
1 'polypeptide(L)'
;MNFANQPPHDTYSLVFESQELLSLGNALDSFLATKAASMTAKQIIKHTAMAPLMASIALPMSLIKAGNLIDNPWITGIDRAKKAGLILADVLVERVQGHRPTSLVGYSLGALAIFECLVELANRGKSGLVDEVILLGAPITIDPKRWMAASSVVSRRFVNGYSKNDWVLGFLFRVHNLSLNAAGLEPVDIPGIRSVDLTEVVSGHNTYLDHLDIVLKHVEASGL
;
A
#
# COMPACT_ATOMS: atom_id res chain seq x y z
N MET A 1 7.39 36.28 -16.79
CA MET A 1 7.15 34.95 -16.20
C MET A 1 8.01 33.95 -16.96
N ASN A 2 8.90 33.25 -16.26
CA ASN A 2 9.91 32.39 -16.88
C ASN A 2 9.36 30.96 -16.94
N PHE A 3 8.89 30.52 -18.11
CA PHE A 3 8.27 29.21 -18.33
C PHE A 3 9.25 28.03 -18.36
N ALA A 4 10.56 28.29 -18.22
CA ALA A 4 11.62 27.30 -18.35
C ALA A 4 11.78 26.34 -17.15
N ASN A 5 11.02 26.51 -16.08
CA ASN A 5 11.20 25.77 -14.82
C ASN A 5 9.94 25.08 -14.30
N GLN A 6 8.87 24.98 -15.12
CA GLN A 6 7.72 24.16 -14.75
C GLN A 6 7.96 22.71 -15.18
N PRO A 7 7.67 21.73 -14.30
CA PRO A 7 7.69 20.33 -14.71
C PRO A 7 6.75 20.14 -15.91
N PRO A 8 7.09 19.29 -16.89
CA PRO A 8 6.32 19.12 -18.13
C PRO A 8 4.92 18.54 -17.93
N HIS A 9 4.54 18.21 -16.69
CA HIS A 9 3.28 17.57 -16.32
C HIS A 9 2.68 18.20 -15.07
N ASP A 10 1.35 18.33 -15.06
CA ASP A 10 0.57 18.76 -13.91
C ASP A 10 0.63 17.64 -12.85
N THR A 11 1.19 17.95 -11.67
CA THR A 11 1.37 16.99 -10.58
C THR A 11 0.43 17.35 -9.43
N TYR A 12 -0.36 16.38 -8.98
CA TYR A 12 -1.31 16.54 -7.88
C TYR A 12 -1.01 15.53 -6.78
N SER A 13 -1.22 15.94 -5.52
CA SER A 13 -1.22 15.04 -4.39
C SER A 13 -2.64 14.90 -3.87
N LEU A 14 -3.18 13.69 -3.85
CA LEU A 14 -4.45 13.41 -3.19
C LEU A 14 -4.23 13.44 -1.68
N VAL A 15 -4.95 14.30 -0.98
CA VAL A 15 -4.96 14.37 0.48
C VAL A 15 -6.38 14.08 0.95
N PHE A 16 -6.56 13.05 1.76
CA PHE A 16 -7.84 12.67 2.32
C PHE A 16 -7.66 12.28 3.78
N GLU A 17 -8.63 12.64 4.63
CA GLU A 17 -8.74 12.17 6.03
C GLU A 17 -7.40 12.24 6.78
N SER A 18 -6.74 13.40 6.71
CA SER A 18 -5.36 13.58 7.17
C SER A 18 -5.16 13.22 8.64
N GLN A 19 -6.16 13.48 9.49
CA GLN A 19 -6.07 13.18 10.92
C GLN A 19 -6.06 11.67 11.17
N GLU A 20 -6.89 10.92 10.44
CA GLU A 20 -7.01 9.47 10.50
C GLU A 20 -5.75 8.80 9.94
N LEU A 21 -5.23 9.29 8.81
CA LEU A 21 -4.00 8.76 8.22
C LEU A 21 -2.77 9.04 9.09
N LEU A 22 -2.68 10.22 9.71
CA LEU A 22 -1.62 10.55 10.67
C LEU A 22 -1.71 9.68 11.94
N SER A 23 -2.94 9.47 12.44
CA SER A 23 -3.19 8.57 13.58
C SER A 23 -2.73 7.14 13.26
N LEU A 24 -3.04 6.65 12.06
CA LEU A 24 -2.56 5.35 11.61
C LEU A 24 -1.02 5.30 11.49
N GLY A 25 -0.40 6.30 10.87
CA GLY A 25 1.06 6.38 10.77
C GLY A 25 1.74 6.29 12.13
N ASN A 26 1.28 7.08 13.10
CA ASN A 26 1.78 7.06 14.47
C ASN A 26 1.58 5.68 15.15
N ALA A 27 0.46 5.02 14.89
CA ALA A 27 0.19 3.68 15.41
C ALA A 27 1.15 2.63 14.82
N LEU A 28 1.43 2.71 13.50
CA LEU A 28 2.38 1.84 12.82
C LEU A 28 3.81 2.03 13.34
N ASP A 29 4.23 3.29 13.55
CA ASP A 29 5.55 3.60 14.11
C ASP A 29 5.70 3.05 15.54
N SER A 30 4.66 3.22 16.37
CA SER A 30 4.62 2.67 17.74
C SER A 30 4.70 1.15 17.76
N PHE A 31 4.06 0.49 16.79
CA PHE A 31 4.12 -0.96 16.64
C PHE A 31 5.49 -1.47 16.21
N LEU A 32 6.12 -0.80 15.25
CA LEU A 32 7.49 -1.10 14.82
C LEU A 32 8.49 -0.93 15.97
N ALA A 33 8.35 0.15 16.75
CA ALA A 33 9.14 0.38 17.96
C ALA A 33 8.95 -0.75 18.99
N THR A 34 7.70 -1.19 19.21
CA THR A 34 7.38 -2.30 20.12
C THR A 34 8.01 -3.62 19.65
N LYS A 35 7.93 -3.92 18.35
CA LYS A 35 8.60 -5.09 17.76
C LYS A 35 10.10 -5.05 18.02
N ALA A 36 10.75 -3.93 17.74
CA ALA A 36 12.19 -3.77 17.94
C ALA A 36 12.57 -3.96 19.42
N ALA A 37 11.84 -3.33 20.35
CA ALA A 37 12.06 -3.49 21.78
C ALA A 37 11.89 -4.94 22.23
N SER A 38 10.82 -5.62 21.80
CA SER A 38 10.57 -7.02 22.13
C SER A 38 11.63 -7.96 21.55
N MET A 39 12.16 -7.69 20.36
CA MET A 39 13.27 -8.46 19.78
C MET A 39 14.57 -8.29 20.59
N THR A 40 14.89 -7.07 21.00
CA THR A 40 16.05 -6.78 21.87
C THR A 40 15.90 -7.47 23.22
N ALA A 41 14.74 -7.35 23.86
CA ALA A 41 14.46 -8.01 25.14
C ALA A 41 14.55 -9.54 25.02
N LYS A 42 14.01 -10.12 23.93
CA LYS A 42 14.12 -11.56 23.65
C LYS A 42 15.56 -12.02 23.56
N GLN A 43 16.45 -11.22 22.97
CA GLN A 43 17.87 -11.59 22.83
C GLN A 43 18.61 -11.59 24.17
N ILE A 44 18.30 -10.63 25.06
CA ILE A 44 18.88 -10.57 26.41
C ILE A 44 18.41 -11.74 27.26
N ILE A 45 17.09 -11.99 27.26
CA ILE A 45 16.47 -12.96 28.16
C ILE A 45 16.98 -14.38 27.87
N LYS A 46 17.25 -14.75 26.61
CA LYS A 46 17.79 -16.06 26.17
C LYS A 46 19.00 -16.57 26.97
N HIS A 47 19.73 -15.70 27.66
CA HIS A 47 20.89 -16.05 28.48
C HIS A 47 20.55 -16.54 29.91
N THR A 48 19.27 -16.76 30.26
CA THR A 48 18.84 -17.24 31.60
C THR A 48 18.25 -18.66 31.56
N ALA A 49 18.31 -19.41 32.67
CA ALA A 49 17.94 -20.84 32.69
C ALA A 49 16.45 -21.14 32.42
N MET A 50 15.53 -20.21 32.73
CA MET A 50 14.09 -20.29 32.40
C MET A 50 13.73 -19.50 31.12
N ALA A 51 14.73 -18.89 30.47
CA ALA A 51 14.55 -18.01 29.33
C ALA A 51 13.87 -18.61 28.12
N PRO A 52 14.18 -19.85 27.69
CA PRO A 52 13.71 -20.32 26.40
C PRO A 52 12.17 -20.40 26.35
N LEU A 53 11.54 -20.73 27.48
CA LEU A 53 10.09 -20.81 27.62
C LEU A 53 9.42 -19.42 27.70
N MET A 54 10.00 -18.47 28.44
CA MET A 54 9.44 -17.11 28.52
C MET A 54 9.68 -16.32 27.22
N ALA A 55 10.85 -16.47 26.60
CA ALA A 55 11.23 -15.78 25.37
C ALA A 55 10.43 -16.26 24.15
N SER A 56 9.90 -17.48 24.16
CA SER A 56 9.07 -18.02 23.07
C SER A 56 7.67 -17.41 23.05
N ILE A 57 7.09 -17.07 24.21
CA ILE A 57 5.72 -16.53 24.33
C ILE A 57 5.71 -14.99 24.42
N ALA A 58 6.76 -14.38 25.01
CA ALA A 58 6.79 -12.93 25.24
C ALA A 58 6.70 -12.09 23.96
N LEU A 59 7.39 -12.51 22.90
CA LEU A 59 7.35 -11.80 21.61
C LEU A 59 5.95 -11.90 20.96
N PRO A 60 5.35 -13.09 20.76
CA PRO A 60 3.97 -13.19 20.27
C PRO A 60 2.96 -12.38 21.10
N MET A 61 3.03 -12.44 22.43
CA MET A 61 2.07 -11.76 23.29
C MET A 61 2.20 -10.22 23.23
N SER A 62 3.42 -9.70 23.22
CA SER A 62 3.66 -8.26 23.07
C SER A 62 3.19 -7.73 21.72
N LEU A 63 3.41 -8.50 20.65
CA LEU A 63 2.94 -8.13 19.31
C LEU A 63 1.42 -8.17 19.19
N ILE A 64 0.73 -9.16 19.76
CA ILE A 64 -0.74 -9.19 19.77
C ILE A 64 -1.31 -7.96 20.50
N LYS A 65 -0.75 -7.63 21.68
CA LYS A 65 -1.18 -6.45 22.44
C LYS A 65 -0.96 -5.16 21.67
N ALA A 66 0.17 -5.04 20.97
CA ALA A 66 0.46 -3.87 20.16
C ALA A 66 -0.38 -3.83 18.87
N GLY A 67 -0.74 -4.99 18.31
CA GLY A 67 -1.68 -5.11 17.20
C GLY A 67 -3.04 -4.49 17.52
N ASN A 68 -3.57 -4.76 18.72
CA ASN A 68 -4.84 -4.16 19.18
C ASN A 68 -4.84 -2.62 19.15
N LEU A 69 -3.68 -1.96 19.23
CA LEU A 69 -3.57 -0.50 19.15
C LEU A 69 -3.68 0.01 17.69
N ILE A 70 -3.28 -0.81 16.73
CA ILE A 70 -3.33 -0.49 15.30
C ILE A 70 -4.67 -0.86 14.69
N ASP A 71 -5.33 -1.91 15.18
CA ASP A 71 -6.54 -2.47 14.58
C ASP A 71 -7.60 -1.39 14.26
N ASN A 72 -7.89 -0.51 15.22
CA ASN A 72 -8.90 0.53 15.02
C ASN A 72 -8.46 1.63 14.02
N PRO A 73 -7.27 2.26 14.16
CA PRO A 73 -6.73 3.15 13.13
C PRO A 73 -6.64 2.52 11.74
N TRP A 74 -6.27 1.24 11.64
CA TRP A 74 -6.13 0.51 10.38
C TRP A 74 -7.47 0.32 9.69
N ILE A 75 -8.46 -0.25 10.39
CA ILE A 75 -9.81 -0.46 9.83
C ILE A 75 -10.43 0.88 9.42
N THR A 76 -10.24 1.92 10.24
CA THR A 76 -10.70 3.28 9.91
C THR A 76 -10.01 3.79 8.65
N GLY A 77 -8.69 3.65 8.54
CA GLY A 77 -7.92 4.03 7.36
C GLY A 77 -8.37 3.31 6.09
N ILE A 78 -8.66 2.00 6.17
CA ILE A 78 -9.20 1.20 5.06
C ILE A 78 -10.56 1.75 4.61
N ASP A 79 -11.48 2.03 5.53
CA ASP A 79 -12.79 2.62 5.22
C ASP A 79 -12.65 3.98 4.54
N ARG A 80 -11.74 4.82 5.04
CA ARG A 80 -11.46 6.15 4.48
C ARG A 80 -10.85 6.08 3.09
N ALA A 81 -9.89 5.20 2.87
CA ALA A 81 -9.27 4.99 1.57
C ALA A 81 -10.30 4.55 0.53
N LYS A 82 -11.23 3.64 0.88
CA LYS A 82 -12.31 3.21 0.00
C LYS A 82 -13.19 4.38 -0.44
N LYS A 83 -13.63 5.20 0.53
CA LYS A 83 -14.45 6.39 0.25
C LYS A 83 -13.71 7.41 -0.60
N ALA A 84 -12.43 7.65 -0.30
CA ALA A 84 -11.59 8.54 -1.10
C ALA A 84 -11.44 8.05 -2.54
N GLY A 85 -11.36 6.74 -2.77
CA GLY A 85 -11.36 6.15 -4.11
C GLY A 85 -12.62 6.44 -4.92
N LEU A 86 -13.79 6.39 -4.29
CA LEU A 86 -15.05 6.74 -4.96
C LEU A 86 -15.07 8.22 -5.37
N ILE A 87 -14.64 9.11 -4.48
CA ILE A 87 -14.54 10.54 -4.78
C ILE A 87 -13.48 10.81 -5.86
N LEU A 88 -12.35 10.10 -5.84
CA LEU A 88 -11.34 10.19 -6.90
C LEU A 88 -11.94 9.78 -8.26
N ALA A 89 -12.80 8.77 -8.30
CA ALA A 89 -13.49 8.39 -9.53
C ALA A 89 -14.41 9.52 -10.02
N ASP A 90 -15.14 10.20 -9.12
CA ASP A 90 -15.95 11.38 -9.47
C ASP A 90 -15.09 12.48 -10.08
N VAL A 91 -13.98 12.84 -9.42
CA VAL A 91 -13.00 13.85 -9.87
C VAL A 91 -12.48 13.55 -11.27
N LEU A 92 -12.10 12.29 -11.53
CA LEU A 92 -11.58 11.87 -12.83
C LEU A 92 -12.67 11.91 -13.92
N VAL A 93 -13.91 11.52 -13.59
CA VAL A 93 -15.05 11.57 -14.52
C VAL A 93 -15.42 13.01 -14.86
N GLU A 94 -15.38 13.90 -13.87
CA GLU A 94 -15.63 15.34 -14.02
C GLU A 94 -14.46 16.09 -14.69
N ARG A 95 -13.33 15.42 -14.91
CA ARG A 95 -12.14 15.98 -15.57
C ARG A 95 -11.59 17.22 -14.84
N VAL A 96 -11.65 17.24 -13.51
CA VAL A 96 -11.18 18.38 -12.68
C VAL A 96 -9.69 18.63 -12.90
N GLN A 97 -8.90 17.56 -13.05
CA GLN A 97 -7.47 17.57 -13.38
C GLN A 97 -7.18 17.87 -14.87
N GLY A 98 -8.22 18.08 -15.69
CA GLY A 98 -8.14 18.26 -17.13
C GLY A 98 -8.48 17.01 -17.94
N HIS A 99 -8.36 17.14 -19.26
CA HIS A 99 -8.82 16.13 -20.22
C HIS A 99 -7.76 15.05 -20.54
N ARG A 100 -6.50 15.27 -20.15
CA ARG A 100 -5.42 14.29 -20.38
C ARG A 100 -5.63 13.07 -19.47
N PRO A 101 -5.45 11.84 -19.96
CA PRO A 101 -5.44 10.65 -19.11
C PRO A 101 -4.42 10.79 -17.99
N THR A 102 -4.78 10.33 -16.79
CA THR A 102 -3.99 10.53 -15.57
C THR A 102 -3.13 9.31 -15.27
N SER A 103 -1.90 9.54 -14.78
CA SER A 103 -1.06 8.49 -14.19
C SER A 103 -1.23 8.51 -12.67
N LEU A 104 -1.52 7.35 -12.08
CA LEU A 104 -1.84 7.20 -10.67
C LEU A 104 -0.77 6.35 -9.97
N VAL A 105 -0.16 6.90 -8.93
CA VAL A 105 0.83 6.19 -8.11
C VAL A 105 0.34 6.20 -6.67
N GLY A 106 0.23 5.03 -6.06
CA GLY A 106 -0.25 4.88 -4.69
C GLY A 106 0.61 3.93 -3.90
N TYR A 107 0.78 4.25 -2.63
CA TYR A 107 1.43 3.41 -1.64
C TYR A 107 0.46 3.11 -0.49
N SER A 108 0.47 1.88 0.01
CA SER A 108 -0.34 1.45 1.17
C SER A 108 -1.83 1.81 0.98
N LEU A 109 -2.45 2.53 1.91
CA LEU A 109 -3.84 2.99 1.78
C LEU A 109 -4.09 3.89 0.57
N GLY A 110 -3.10 4.63 0.08
CA GLY A 110 -3.21 5.37 -1.17
C GLY A 110 -3.35 4.44 -2.38
N ALA A 111 -2.68 3.28 -2.36
CA ALA A 111 -2.85 2.25 -3.38
C ALA A 111 -4.26 1.67 -3.35
N LEU A 112 -4.81 1.43 -2.15
CA LEU A 112 -6.19 1.00 -1.98
C LEU A 112 -7.18 2.05 -2.51
N ALA A 113 -6.98 3.33 -2.22
CA ALA A 113 -7.84 4.41 -2.72
C ALA A 113 -7.85 4.44 -4.26
N ILE A 114 -6.68 4.33 -4.90
CA ILE A 114 -6.59 4.23 -6.36
C ILE A 114 -7.30 2.98 -6.87
N PHE A 115 -7.10 1.81 -6.25
CA PHE A 115 -7.74 0.59 -6.71
C PHE A 115 -9.27 0.66 -6.66
N GLU A 116 -9.84 1.20 -5.58
CA GLU A 116 -11.29 1.37 -5.45
C GLU A 116 -11.81 2.41 -6.46
N CYS A 117 -11.02 3.45 -6.78
CA CYS A 117 -11.31 4.35 -7.89
C CYS A 117 -11.41 3.60 -9.23
N LEU A 118 -10.45 2.75 -9.56
CA LEU A 118 -10.45 1.99 -10.82
C LEU A 118 -11.65 1.04 -10.93
N VAL A 119 -11.96 0.33 -9.84
CA VAL A 119 -13.15 -0.55 -9.78
C VAL A 119 -14.42 0.26 -10.00
N GLU A 120 -14.53 1.44 -9.39
CA GLU A 120 -15.68 2.31 -9.54
C GLU A 120 -15.81 2.86 -10.98
N LEU A 121 -14.70 3.26 -11.60
CA LEU A 121 -14.69 3.66 -13.01
C LEU A 121 -15.16 2.52 -13.92
N ALA A 122 -14.71 1.30 -13.66
CA ALA A 122 -15.13 0.12 -14.41
C ALA A 122 -16.62 -0.17 -14.25
N ASN A 123 -17.15 -0.10 -13.02
CA ASN A 123 -18.58 -0.26 -12.73
C ASN A 123 -19.44 0.77 -13.47
N ARG A 124 -18.92 1.99 -13.66
CA ARG A 124 -19.59 3.07 -14.39
C ARG A 124 -19.36 3.02 -15.90
N GLY A 125 -18.59 2.05 -16.41
CA GLY A 125 -18.23 1.95 -17.83
C GLY A 125 -17.41 3.14 -18.33
N LYS A 126 -16.57 3.74 -17.47
CA LYS A 126 -15.73 4.90 -17.80
C LYS A 126 -14.29 4.45 -18.05
N SER A 127 -13.86 4.54 -19.31
CA SER A 127 -12.50 4.20 -19.75
C SER A 127 -11.80 5.41 -20.39
N GLY A 128 -10.49 5.30 -20.64
CA GLY A 128 -9.69 6.39 -21.24
C GLY A 128 -9.42 7.58 -20.30
N LEU A 129 -9.68 7.42 -19.00
CA LEU A 129 -9.37 8.40 -17.96
C LEU A 129 -7.99 8.16 -17.33
N VAL A 130 -7.53 6.92 -17.33
CA VAL A 130 -6.31 6.48 -16.66
C VAL A 130 -5.34 5.91 -17.70
N ASP A 131 -4.13 6.47 -17.77
CA ASP A 131 -3.05 5.99 -18.62
C ASP A 131 -2.29 4.85 -17.92
N GLU A 132 -1.82 5.15 -16.71
CA GLU A 132 -0.94 4.29 -15.94
C GLU A 132 -1.35 4.21 -14.47
N VAL A 133 -1.13 3.05 -13.87
CA VAL A 133 -1.28 2.79 -12.45
C VAL A 133 -0.04 2.10 -11.90
N ILE A 134 0.50 2.60 -10.79
CA ILE A 134 1.52 1.93 -9.99
C ILE A 134 1.02 1.82 -8.55
N LEU A 135 0.80 0.59 -8.08
CA LEU A 135 0.42 0.29 -6.69
C LEU A 135 1.61 -0.30 -5.96
N LEU A 136 1.95 0.23 -4.78
CA LEU A 136 3.08 -0.20 -3.98
C LEU A 136 2.61 -0.65 -2.59
N GLY A 137 3.04 -1.83 -2.14
CA GLY A 137 2.71 -2.33 -0.80
C GLY A 137 1.20 -2.35 -0.53
N ALA A 138 0.41 -2.72 -1.54
CA ALA A 138 -1.02 -2.48 -1.54
C ALA A 138 -1.79 -3.44 -0.61
N PRO A 139 -2.60 -2.92 0.35
CA PRO A 139 -3.44 -3.72 1.23
C PRO A 139 -4.75 -4.11 0.51
N ILE A 140 -4.62 -4.84 -0.59
CA ILE A 140 -5.73 -5.25 -1.46
C ILE A 140 -5.70 -6.76 -1.59
N THR A 141 -6.84 -7.41 -1.42
CA THR A 141 -6.98 -8.85 -1.65
C THR A 141 -6.94 -9.17 -3.15
N ILE A 142 -6.32 -10.29 -3.50
CA ILE A 142 -6.24 -10.74 -4.90
C ILE A 142 -7.55 -11.46 -5.29
N ASP A 143 -8.59 -10.69 -5.60
CA ASP A 143 -9.83 -11.18 -6.22
C ASP A 143 -9.77 -10.99 -7.75
N PRO A 144 -9.68 -12.07 -8.54
CA PRO A 144 -9.55 -11.98 -10.00
C PRO A 144 -10.59 -11.09 -10.67
N LYS A 145 -11.84 -11.12 -10.20
CA LYS A 145 -12.92 -10.33 -10.81
C LYS A 145 -12.70 -8.83 -10.64
N ARG A 146 -12.34 -8.40 -9.43
CA ARG A 146 -12.10 -6.97 -9.12
C ARG A 146 -10.87 -6.45 -9.84
N TRP A 147 -9.79 -7.23 -9.87
CA TRP A 147 -8.56 -6.83 -10.55
C TRP A 147 -8.71 -6.80 -12.07
N MET A 148 -9.46 -7.74 -12.68
CA MET A 148 -9.81 -7.66 -14.11
C MET A 148 -10.66 -6.41 -14.42
N ALA A 149 -11.64 -6.09 -13.56
CA ALA A 149 -12.43 -4.86 -13.70
C ALA A 149 -11.54 -3.61 -13.61
N ALA A 150 -10.68 -3.52 -12.60
CA ALA A 150 -9.73 -2.41 -12.45
C ALA A 150 -8.77 -2.31 -13.65
N SER A 151 -8.26 -3.44 -14.17
CA SER A 151 -7.38 -3.44 -15.33
C SER A 151 -8.07 -3.00 -16.63
N SER A 152 -9.39 -3.19 -16.75
CA SER A 152 -10.13 -2.84 -17.97
C SER A 152 -10.22 -1.34 -18.26
N VAL A 153 -9.96 -0.49 -17.25
CA VAL A 153 -10.02 0.98 -17.38
C VAL A 153 -8.65 1.65 -17.46
N VAL A 154 -7.56 0.87 -17.37
CA VAL A 154 -6.18 1.33 -17.48
C VAL A 154 -5.69 1.11 -18.91
N SER A 155 -5.21 2.18 -19.54
CA SER A 155 -4.95 2.16 -20.99
C SER A 155 -3.60 1.55 -21.36
N ARG A 156 -2.55 1.87 -20.61
CA ARG A 156 -1.16 1.53 -20.99
C ARG A 156 -0.49 0.55 -20.05
N ARG A 157 -0.40 0.89 -18.75
CA ARG A 157 0.43 0.12 -17.81
C ARG A 157 -0.23 0.04 -16.44
N PHE A 158 -0.37 -1.17 -15.90
CA PHE A 158 -0.79 -1.40 -14.53
C PHE A 158 0.27 -2.24 -13.80
N VAL A 159 0.96 -1.64 -12.83
CA VAL A 159 1.99 -2.28 -12.03
C VAL A 159 1.52 -2.52 -10.60
N ASN A 160 1.79 -3.72 -10.09
CA ASN A 160 1.76 -4.08 -8.68
C ASN A 160 3.18 -4.30 -8.17
N GLY A 161 3.71 -3.37 -7.37
CA GLY A 161 4.98 -3.50 -6.66
C GLY A 161 4.75 -4.11 -5.28
N TYR A 162 5.38 -5.26 -5.03
CA TYR A 162 5.20 -6.03 -3.80
C TYR A 162 6.53 -6.33 -3.13
N SER A 163 6.51 -6.55 -1.81
CA SER A 163 7.69 -6.96 -1.05
C SER A 163 7.32 -8.07 -0.07
N LYS A 164 8.02 -9.19 -0.16
CA LYS A 164 7.87 -10.33 0.77
C LYS A 164 8.38 -9.98 2.18
N ASN A 165 9.20 -8.93 2.28
CA ASN A 165 9.76 -8.43 3.54
C ASN A 165 8.83 -7.45 4.27
N ASP A 166 7.67 -7.11 3.70
CA ASP A 166 6.70 -6.23 4.35
C ASP A 166 5.99 -6.93 5.51
N TRP A 167 6.67 -6.90 6.65
CA TRP A 167 6.21 -7.57 7.85
C TRP A 167 4.96 -6.93 8.46
N VAL A 168 4.80 -5.60 8.34
CA VAL A 168 3.65 -4.86 8.88
C VAL A 168 2.40 -5.27 8.14
N LEU A 169 2.43 -5.19 6.81
CA LEU A 169 1.30 -5.57 5.97
C LEU A 169 0.95 -7.05 6.18
N GLY A 170 1.98 -7.92 6.23
CA GLY A 170 1.79 -9.33 6.52
C GLY A 170 1.17 -9.60 7.89
N PHE A 171 1.56 -8.87 8.93
CA PHE A 171 0.98 -9.03 10.26
C PHE A 171 -0.49 -8.62 10.28
N LEU A 172 -0.82 -7.44 9.73
CA LEU A 172 -2.18 -6.91 9.73
C LEU A 172 -3.14 -7.80 8.94
N PHE A 173 -2.74 -8.30 7.76
CA PHE A 173 -3.57 -9.21 6.98
C PHE A 173 -3.82 -10.55 7.68
N ARG A 174 -2.83 -11.08 8.41
CA ARG A 174 -2.96 -12.30 9.20
C ARG A 174 -3.89 -12.13 10.40
N VAL A 175 -3.79 -11.03 11.14
CA VAL A 175 -4.62 -10.78 12.33
C VAL A 175 -6.07 -10.47 11.97
N HIS A 176 -6.30 -9.76 10.86
CA HIS A 176 -7.66 -9.41 10.44
C HIS A 176 -8.38 -10.50 9.62
N ASN A 177 -7.80 -11.70 9.47
CA ASN A 177 -8.36 -12.80 8.66
C ASN A 177 -8.73 -12.39 7.22
N LEU A 178 -8.10 -11.33 6.70
CA LEU A 178 -8.47 -10.70 5.43
C LEU A 178 -7.96 -11.46 4.19
N SER A 179 -7.61 -12.75 4.33
CA SER A 179 -6.81 -13.62 3.44
C SER A 179 -5.29 -13.43 3.57
N LEU A 180 -4.51 -14.49 3.32
CA LEU A 180 -3.05 -14.45 3.34
C LEU A 180 -2.46 -13.71 2.12
N ASN A 181 -3.32 -13.30 1.19
CA ASN A 181 -2.99 -13.02 -0.19
C ASN A 181 -3.15 -11.53 -0.52
N ALA A 182 -2.36 -10.68 0.15
CA ALA A 182 -2.33 -9.25 -0.13
C ALA A 182 -1.45 -8.97 -1.36
N ALA A 183 -1.94 -8.16 -2.30
CA ALA A 183 -1.18 -7.77 -3.48
C ALA A 183 0.15 -7.07 -3.16
N GLY A 184 0.28 -6.42 -2.00
CA GLY A 184 1.55 -5.85 -1.53
C GLY A 184 2.59 -6.86 -1.03
N LEU A 185 2.23 -8.14 -0.87
CA LEU A 185 3.10 -9.21 -0.35
C LEU A 185 3.48 -10.26 -1.39
N GLU A 186 2.72 -10.34 -2.48
CA GLU A 186 2.88 -11.40 -3.48
C GLU A 186 2.48 -10.90 -4.89
N PRO A 187 2.86 -11.61 -5.97
CA PRO A 187 2.48 -11.21 -7.31
C PRO A 187 0.99 -11.42 -7.58
N VAL A 188 0.40 -10.47 -8.31
CA VAL A 188 -0.92 -10.57 -8.93
C VAL A 188 -0.76 -11.17 -10.32
N ASP A 189 -1.20 -12.41 -10.51
CA ASP A 189 -1.18 -13.15 -11.79
C ASP A 189 -2.51 -12.98 -12.54
N ILE A 190 -2.72 -11.79 -13.09
CA ILE A 190 -3.94 -11.43 -13.82
C ILE A 190 -3.53 -10.70 -15.11
N PRO A 191 -4.11 -11.06 -16.28
CA PRO A 191 -3.78 -10.41 -17.54
C PRO A 191 -3.92 -8.89 -17.48
N GLY A 192 -2.92 -8.17 -18.02
CA GLY A 192 -2.87 -6.71 -18.01
C GLY A 192 -2.23 -6.10 -16.77
N ILE A 193 -1.99 -6.89 -15.71
CA ILE A 193 -1.28 -6.45 -14.50
C ILE A 193 0.11 -7.03 -14.48
N ARG A 194 1.08 -6.16 -14.23
CA ARG A 194 2.49 -6.51 -14.10
C ARG A 194 2.90 -6.48 -12.65
N SER A 195 3.34 -7.61 -12.12
CA SER A 195 3.89 -7.67 -10.76
C SER A 195 5.41 -7.51 -10.75
N VAL A 196 5.92 -6.64 -9.88
CA VAL A 196 7.36 -6.35 -9.71
C VAL A 196 7.75 -6.65 -8.26
N ASP A 197 8.73 -7.55 -8.08
CA ASP A 197 9.27 -7.89 -6.77
C ASP A 197 10.25 -6.80 -6.32
N LEU A 198 9.93 -6.12 -5.23
CA LEU A 198 10.72 -5.04 -4.64
C LEU A 198 11.42 -5.48 -3.35
N THR A 199 11.44 -6.79 -3.05
CA THR A 199 11.95 -7.34 -1.79
C THR A 199 13.41 -6.97 -1.51
N GLU A 200 14.24 -6.80 -2.54
CA GLU A 200 15.65 -6.40 -2.41
C GLU A 200 15.84 -4.91 -2.08
N VAL A 201 14.88 -4.06 -2.47
CA VAL A 201 14.95 -2.60 -2.30
C VAL A 201 14.15 -2.15 -1.06
N VAL A 202 13.08 -2.87 -0.75
CA VAL A 202 12.11 -2.53 0.30
C VAL A 202 12.22 -3.54 1.43
N SER A 203 12.80 -3.10 2.54
CA SER A 203 13.04 -3.93 3.73
C SER A 203 11.87 -3.94 4.72
N GLY A 204 10.86 -3.09 4.52
CA GLY A 204 9.62 -3.05 5.29
C GLY A 204 8.64 -1.98 4.79
N HIS A 205 7.41 -1.96 5.32
CA HIS A 205 6.33 -1.07 4.85
C HIS A 205 6.78 0.40 4.71
N ASN A 206 7.32 1.03 5.76
CA ASN A 206 7.67 2.45 5.70
C ASN A 206 8.78 2.78 4.67
N THR A 207 9.60 1.80 4.29
CA THR A 207 10.76 2.01 3.40
C THR A 207 10.40 2.22 1.92
N TYR A 208 9.14 1.96 1.53
CA TYR A 208 8.67 2.33 0.19
C TYR A 208 8.79 3.84 -0.06
N LEU A 209 8.50 4.66 0.95
CA LEU A 209 8.55 6.13 0.82
C LEU A 209 9.98 6.66 0.88
N ASP A 210 10.82 6.07 1.74
CA ASP A 210 12.23 6.47 1.89
C ASP A 210 13.06 6.21 0.61
N HIS A 211 12.63 5.27 -0.22
CA HIS A 211 13.31 4.85 -1.44
C HIS A 211 12.44 5.00 -2.68
N LEU A 212 11.47 5.92 -2.67
CA LEU A 212 10.50 6.05 -3.76
C LEU A 212 11.17 6.28 -5.12
N ASP A 213 12.27 7.04 -5.18
CA ASP A 213 13.02 7.28 -6.41
C ASP A 213 13.68 5.99 -6.94
N ILE A 214 14.24 5.16 -6.06
CA ILE A 214 14.84 3.87 -6.41
C ILE A 214 13.75 2.88 -6.82
N VAL A 215 12.63 2.84 -6.10
CA VAL A 215 11.48 1.98 -6.38
C VAL A 215 10.89 2.32 -7.75
N LEU A 216 10.65 3.60 -8.04
CA LEU A 216 10.10 4.02 -9.34
C LEU A 216 11.08 3.73 -10.47
N LYS A 217 12.38 4.00 -10.29
CA LYS A 217 13.41 3.60 -11.28
C LYS A 217 13.44 2.10 -11.49
N HIS A 218 13.28 1.29 -10.44
CA HIS A 218 13.27 -0.17 -10.56
C HIS A 218 12.02 -0.67 -11.30
N VAL A 219 10.85 -0.08 -11.03
CA VAL A 219 9.61 -0.33 -11.77
C VAL A 219 9.74 0.07 -13.25
N GLU A 220 10.38 1.20 -13.52
CA GLU A 220 10.67 1.68 -14.88
C GLU A 220 11.69 0.81 -15.61
N ALA A 221 12.78 0.42 -14.97
CA ALA A 221 13.84 -0.40 -15.54
C ALA A 221 13.40 -1.85 -15.77
N SER A 222 12.52 -2.37 -14.92
CA SER A 222 11.80 -3.60 -15.20
C SER A 222 10.97 -3.44 -16.50
N GLY A 223 10.54 -2.22 -16.83
CA GLY A 223 9.68 -1.80 -17.93
C GLY A 223 10.19 -1.88 -19.37
N LEU A 224 11.38 -2.42 -19.67
CA LEU A 224 11.84 -2.73 -21.04
C LEU A 224 11.74 -4.22 -21.35
#